data_AF-A0AAE0Z6A0-F1
#
_entry.id   AF-A0AAE0Z6A0-F1
#
_cell.length_a   1.000
_cell.length_b   1.000
_cell.length_c   1.000
_cell.angle_alpha   90.00
_cell.angle_beta   90.00
_cell.angle_gamma   90.00
#
_symmetry.space_group_name_H-M   'P 1'
#
loop_
_entity.id
_entity.type
_entity.pdbx_description
1 polymer ?
#
loop_
_entity_poly.entity_id
_entity_poly.type
_entity_poly.pdbx_seq_one_letter_code
_entity_poly.pdbx_strand_id
1 'polypeptide(L)'
;MNKPIETDVTGEVPNWINGSLYRNGAGLYKVGPTAWNHFFDGFAVLQRWTISDSEVTFQTSVLDSEDYKKCAKHRRLVGQGVGSSFPDPCETIFGRLFNSFLPSSAPASDNTNVNLMEFGDRLFALTESPAINEINPDSLTVKEKSMIKDYVAVHLGTAHPHKLKDGSIIFYGTNMNYKQAYNFIAIPPQSDPSKSPFADAKIIAAAPSRWKMSISYTHSFGMTQNYFVHFEQPLAVNLPRAVLLKPLRLKRGDVLVPFEGESLDIMLVSRSTGERLPITYKAPEGVVFHFINCYEESNFVICDACFYPKGAKAVQRLYFDLILEDAKARIDFNFKYARFVLPQSLDGAEEGKNLVTLPDTTAKAFLEKDSENVVCVSPEYFGDNLIADLPSINYDYNGVKHRYAYTTTNICSTQRVLAKFDVVEKSTKTYEVNENYLPGEPVFVARPGATEEDDGVVLSTIVAANSTVQSYLVVLDAKTFQEVARANLPLEQKMRENERKEEDENSNGKEDKKKKGKRRRRRKIEKEEGKDSVYDREKEEQGEEKIGYLISNLNTSNRTLDFLIVNPRLYRLRQHIGSFFSNPSNTFTINITVILGRRQDHQHHDNNIDIIKPPPPSSSSSSSSPSSS
;
A
#
# COMPACT_ATOMS: atom_id res chain seq x y z
N MET A 1 19.18 6.59 -0.26
CA MET A 1 20.52 6.30 0.31
C MET A 1 21.10 5.12 -0.44
N ASN A 2 22.35 5.21 -0.91
CA ASN A 2 22.91 4.18 -1.80
C ASN A 2 23.67 3.07 -1.06
N LYS A 3 23.75 3.13 0.27
CA LYS A 3 24.37 2.11 1.12
C LYS A 3 23.49 1.86 2.35
N PRO A 4 23.41 0.61 2.84
CA PRO A 4 22.80 0.30 4.13
C PRO A 4 23.49 1.06 5.27
N ILE A 5 22.73 1.38 6.31
CA ILE A 5 23.23 1.93 7.57
C ILE A 5 23.01 0.91 8.69
N GLU A 6 23.97 0.83 9.61
CA GLU A 6 23.82 0.05 10.84
C GLU A 6 22.75 0.63 11.75
N THR A 7 22.14 -0.24 12.55
CA THR A 7 21.11 0.11 13.53
C THR A 7 21.58 -0.24 14.94
N ASP A 8 21.06 0.46 15.94
CA ASP A 8 21.33 0.17 17.34
C ASP A 8 20.31 -0.86 17.85
N VAL A 9 20.75 -2.13 17.92
CA VAL A 9 19.90 -3.25 18.34
C VAL A 9 19.87 -3.36 19.86
N THR A 10 18.67 -3.48 20.44
CA THR A 10 18.44 -3.81 21.86
C THR A 10 17.54 -5.02 21.97
N GLY A 11 17.77 -5.88 22.96
CA GLY A 11 17.13 -7.19 23.06
C GLY A 11 17.88 -8.25 22.25
N GLU A 12 17.23 -9.37 21.94
CA GLU A 12 17.84 -10.49 21.23
C GLU A 12 17.01 -10.82 19.97
N VAL A 13 17.54 -10.47 18.80
CA VAL A 13 16.94 -10.86 17.52
C VAL A 13 17.15 -12.37 17.34
N PRO A 14 16.08 -13.18 17.17
CA PRO A 14 16.23 -14.62 17.03
C PRO A 14 17.19 -15.01 15.89
N ASN A 15 18.17 -15.85 16.21
CA ASN A 15 19.26 -16.25 15.31
C ASN A 15 18.81 -16.97 14.02
N TRP A 16 17.60 -17.52 13.99
CA TRP A 16 17.03 -18.18 12.82
C TRP A 16 16.45 -17.20 11.81
N ILE A 17 16.29 -15.92 12.16
CA ILE A 17 15.86 -14.89 11.23
C ILE A 17 17.08 -14.44 10.41
N ASN A 18 17.09 -14.81 9.13
CA ASN A 18 18.11 -14.38 8.18
C ASN A 18 17.46 -14.01 6.84
N GLY A 19 17.43 -12.73 6.51
CA GLY A 19 16.73 -12.26 5.32
C GLY A 19 16.57 -10.75 5.25
N SER A 20 15.64 -10.30 4.40
CA SER A 20 15.34 -8.88 4.23
C SER A 20 13.85 -8.62 4.24
N LEU A 21 13.43 -7.66 5.08
CA LEU A 21 12.08 -7.10 5.11
C LEU A 21 12.02 -5.90 4.17
N TYR A 22 11.30 -6.02 3.07
CA TYR A 22 11.12 -4.93 2.10
C TYR A 22 9.77 -4.27 2.28
N ARG A 23 9.76 -2.95 2.39
CA ARG A 23 8.54 -2.15 2.54
C ARG A 23 8.48 -1.08 1.46
N ASN A 24 7.28 -0.71 1.07
CA ASN A 24 7.03 0.34 0.09
C ASN A 24 5.85 1.19 0.54
N GLY A 25 5.84 2.46 0.15
CA GLY A 25 4.74 3.37 0.44
C GLY A 25 4.93 4.75 -0.17
N ALA A 26 3.86 5.53 -0.20
CA ALA A 26 3.91 6.94 -0.54
C ALA A 26 4.69 7.72 0.51
N GLY A 27 5.83 8.34 0.14
CA GLY A 27 6.71 8.97 1.12
C GLY A 27 7.36 10.30 0.76
N LEU A 28 7.54 10.60 -0.53
CA LEU A 28 8.00 11.91 -0.95
C LEU A 28 6.84 12.74 -1.51
N TYR A 29 6.38 13.72 -0.74
CA TYR A 29 5.18 14.50 -1.06
C TYR A 29 5.47 15.87 -1.71
N LYS A 30 6.71 16.33 -1.69
CA LYS A 30 7.10 17.67 -2.18
C LYS A 30 8.28 17.57 -3.13
N VAL A 31 8.19 18.30 -4.24
CA VAL A 31 9.27 18.50 -5.20
C VAL A 31 9.37 19.98 -5.52
N GLY A 32 10.50 20.61 -5.20
CA GLY A 32 10.70 22.05 -5.33
C GLY A 32 9.60 22.87 -4.62
N PRO A 33 8.92 23.81 -5.29
CA PRO A 33 7.90 24.66 -4.67
C PRO A 33 6.52 24.00 -4.59
N THR A 34 6.33 22.81 -5.15
CA THR A 34 5.02 22.14 -5.28
C THR A 34 4.93 20.91 -4.39
N ALA A 35 3.73 20.63 -3.86
CA ALA A 35 3.45 19.48 -3.02
C ALA A 35 2.12 18.82 -3.41
N TRP A 36 2.06 17.50 -3.25
CA TRP A 36 0.85 16.71 -3.39
C TRP A 36 -0.12 17.03 -2.25
N ASN A 37 -1.43 16.90 -2.52
CA ASN A 37 -2.49 17.23 -1.56
C ASN A 37 -3.25 16.00 -1.04
N HIS A 38 -2.94 14.80 -1.53
CA HIS A 38 -3.61 13.57 -1.16
C HIS A 38 -2.61 12.54 -0.64
N PHE A 39 -3.04 11.75 0.35
CA PHE A 39 -2.18 10.80 1.04
C PHE A 39 -1.55 9.76 0.09
N PHE A 40 -2.30 9.27 -0.90
CA PHE A 40 -1.80 8.28 -1.88
C PHE A 40 -0.95 8.87 -3.03
N ASP A 41 -0.77 10.18 -3.12
CA ASP A 41 -0.07 10.80 -4.25
C ASP A 41 1.47 10.82 -4.09
N GLY A 42 1.98 10.60 -2.86
CA GLY A 42 3.42 10.65 -2.59
C GLY A 42 4.21 9.67 -3.45
N PHE A 43 5.41 10.04 -3.88
CA PHE A 43 6.26 9.11 -4.64
C PHE A 43 6.65 7.91 -3.77
N ALA A 44 6.74 6.74 -4.42
CA ALA A 44 7.16 5.49 -3.80
C ALA A 44 8.52 5.65 -3.12
N VAL A 45 8.59 5.27 -1.85
CA VAL A 45 9.82 5.15 -1.09
C VAL A 45 9.95 3.72 -0.60
N LEU A 46 10.97 3.04 -1.13
CA LEU A 46 11.34 1.69 -0.75
C LEU A 46 12.17 1.73 0.52
N GLN A 47 11.94 0.76 1.40
CA GLN A 47 12.69 0.51 2.61
C GLN A 47 13.11 -0.95 2.65
N ARG A 48 14.30 -1.24 3.17
CA ARG A 48 14.82 -2.58 3.37
C ARG A 48 15.45 -2.66 4.76
N TRP A 49 14.99 -3.60 5.58
CA TRP A 49 15.69 -4.02 6.79
C TRP A 49 16.33 -5.37 6.52
N THR A 50 17.65 -5.47 6.62
CA THR A 50 18.36 -6.75 6.47
C THR A 50 18.73 -7.26 7.84
N ILE A 51 18.39 -8.51 8.14
CA ILE A 51 18.71 -9.19 9.38
C ILE A 51 19.64 -10.36 9.04
N SER A 52 20.84 -10.38 9.61
CA SER A 52 21.80 -11.48 9.48
C SER A 52 22.61 -11.56 10.77
N ASP A 53 22.78 -12.77 11.32
CA ASP A 53 23.62 -13.01 12.49
C ASP A 53 23.27 -12.07 13.68
N SER A 54 21.97 -11.83 13.88
CA SER A 54 21.40 -10.90 14.86
C SER A 54 21.76 -9.42 14.69
N GLU A 55 22.51 -9.06 13.63
CA GLU A 55 22.72 -7.67 13.20
C GLU A 55 21.58 -7.22 12.29
N VAL A 56 21.26 -5.93 12.36
CA VAL A 56 20.18 -5.33 11.55
C VAL A 56 20.70 -4.07 10.85
N THR A 57 20.54 -4.03 9.53
CA THR A 57 20.86 -2.84 8.72
C THR A 57 19.61 -2.29 8.03
N PHE A 58 19.61 -1.00 7.74
CA PHE A 58 18.52 -0.31 7.06
C PHE A 58 18.98 0.37 5.77
N GLN A 59 18.17 0.30 4.72
CA GLN A 59 18.36 1.03 3.47
C GLN A 59 17.03 1.59 2.98
N THR A 60 17.07 2.77 2.35
CA THR A 60 15.87 3.36 1.73
C THR A 60 16.22 4.08 0.44
N SER A 61 15.29 4.06 -0.53
CA SER A 61 15.41 4.79 -1.79
C SER A 61 14.05 5.29 -2.27
N VAL A 62 14.02 6.51 -2.81
CA VAL A 62 12.89 6.93 -3.64
C VAL A 62 12.95 6.11 -4.92
N LEU A 63 11.84 5.52 -5.31
CA LEU A 63 11.76 4.75 -6.54
C LEU A 63 12.04 5.66 -7.74
N ASP A 64 12.95 5.24 -8.61
CA ASP A 64 13.33 6.00 -9.79
C ASP A 64 12.35 5.78 -10.95
N SER A 65 11.05 5.91 -10.68
CA SER A 65 9.99 5.83 -11.68
C SER A 65 10.06 6.99 -12.68
N GLU A 66 9.45 6.87 -13.86
CA GLU A 66 9.43 7.95 -14.84
C GLU A 66 8.65 9.17 -14.33
N ASP A 67 7.57 8.94 -13.56
CA ASP A 67 6.83 10.02 -12.89
C ASP A 67 7.74 10.82 -11.93
N TYR A 68 8.55 10.15 -11.12
CA TYR A 68 9.48 10.81 -10.21
C TYR A 68 10.63 11.50 -10.96
N LYS A 69 11.29 10.80 -11.90
CA LYS A 69 12.39 11.33 -12.74
C LYS A 69 11.98 12.61 -13.44
N LYS A 70 10.76 12.65 -13.99
CA LYS A 70 10.18 13.84 -14.63
C LYS A 70 10.02 14.99 -13.66
N CYS A 71 9.44 14.76 -12.48
CA CYS A 71 9.25 15.80 -11.48
C CYS A 71 10.59 16.33 -10.94
N ALA A 72 11.55 15.44 -10.68
CA ALA A 72 12.90 15.79 -10.26
C ALA A 72 13.62 16.65 -11.30
N LYS A 73 13.55 16.27 -12.59
CA LYS A 73 14.12 17.03 -13.72
C LYS A 73 13.56 18.45 -13.80
N HIS A 74 12.25 18.62 -13.60
CA HIS A 74 11.59 19.92 -13.66
C HIS A 74 11.63 20.70 -12.34
N ARG A 75 12.15 20.10 -11.25
CA ARG A 75 12.16 20.68 -9.89
C ARG A 75 10.78 21.15 -9.44
N ARG A 76 9.73 20.44 -9.88
CA ARG A 76 8.33 20.63 -9.49
C ARG A 76 7.52 19.39 -9.86
N LEU A 77 6.35 19.24 -9.27
CA LEU A 77 5.38 18.23 -9.65
C LEU A 77 4.87 18.48 -11.07
N VAL A 78 4.74 17.39 -11.81
CA VAL A 78 4.26 17.32 -13.19
C VAL A 78 3.38 16.09 -13.31
N GLY A 79 2.18 16.23 -13.90
CA GLY A 79 1.25 15.11 -14.06
C GLY A 79 0.11 15.13 -13.04
N GLN A 80 -0.57 13.99 -12.91
CA GLN A 80 -1.79 13.87 -12.11
C GLN A 80 -1.66 12.75 -11.07
N GLY A 81 -2.02 13.08 -9.83
CA GLY A 81 -2.33 12.12 -8.77
C GLY A 81 -3.83 11.93 -8.60
N VAL A 82 -4.23 11.27 -7.52
CA VAL A 82 -5.61 11.16 -7.03
C VAL A 82 -6.17 12.55 -6.75
N GLY A 83 -5.47 13.38 -5.96
CA GLY A 83 -6.02 14.64 -5.47
C GLY A 83 -5.49 15.91 -6.14
N SER A 84 -4.47 15.80 -6.99
CA SER A 84 -3.77 16.96 -7.54
C SER A 84 -3.44 16.78 -9.03
N SER A 85 -3.41 17.89 -9.77
CA SER A 85 -3.03 17.93 -11.19
C SER A 85 -2.09 19.11 -11.42
N PHE A 86 -0.94 18.84 -12.04
CA PHE A 86 0.10 19.82 -12.34
C PHE A 86 0.41 19.83 -13.84
N PRO A 87 0.44 21.01 -14.50
CA PRO A 87 0.65 21.10 -15.94
C PRO A 87 1.96 20.46 -16.41
N ASP A 88 1.86 19.68 -17.47
CA ASP A 88 2.99 19.04 -18.14
C ASP A 88 3.53 19.91 -19.29
N PRO A 89 4.77 20.44 -19.17
CA PRO A 89 5.36 21.26 -20.21
C PRO A 89 5.75 20.44 -21.45
N CYS A 90 5.84 19.10 -21.35
CA CYS A 90 6.13 18.22 -22.47
C CYS A 90 4.88 17.90 -23.30
N GLU A 91 3.69 17.80 -22.68
CA GLU A 91 2.42 17.59 -23.41
C GLU A 91 2.09 18.75 -24.35
N THR A 92 2.43 20.00 -23.99
CA THR A 92 2.16 21.17 -24.83
C THR A 92 3.06 21.25 -26.06
N ILE A 93 4.24 20.61 -26.03
CA ILE A 93 5.20 20.60 -27.14
C ILE A 93 4.91 19.44 -28.09
N PHE A 94 4.74 18.23 -27.57
CA PHE A 94 4.40 17.04 -28.39
C PHE A 94 2.95 17.05 -28.88
N GLY A 95 2.01 17.56 -28.07
CA GLY A 95 0.60 17.69 -28.43
C GLY A 95 0.31 18.73 -29.53
N ARG A 96 1.23 19.67 -29.78
CA ARG A 96 1.15 20.59 -30.94
C ARG A 96 1.59 19.94 -32.25
N LEU A 97 2.39 18.87 -32.20
CA LEU A 97 2.90 18.18 -33.39
C LEU A 97 2.08 16.95 -33.77
N PHE A 98 1.33 16.35 -32.82
CA PHE A 98 0.67 15.04 -33.00
C PHE A 98 -0.86 15.01 -32.78
N ASN A 99 -1.54 16.13 -32.53
CA ASN A 99 -3.00 16.13 -32.40
C ASN A 99 -3.71 16.37 -33.74
N SER A 100 -3.98 15.28 -34.44
CA SER A 100 -5.14 15.17 -35.33
C SER A 100 -5.63 13.73 -35.30
N PHE A 101 -6.78 13.52 -34.65
CA PHE A 101 -7.69 12.35 -34.78
C PHE A 101 -7.58 11.11 -33.87
N LEU A 102 -6.76 11.06 -32.80
CA LEU A 102 -6.87 9.96 -31.82
C LEU A 102 -6.91 10.46 -30.37
N PRO A 103 -7.85 9.96 -29.53
CA PRO A 103 -7.85 10.23 -28.09
C PRO A 103 -6.63 9.54 -27.47
N SER A 104 -5.50 10.24 -27.44
CA SER A 104 -4.27 9.75 -26.84
C SER A 104 -4.48 9.64 -25.32
N SER A 105 -4.64 8.41 -24.83
CA SER A 105 -4.66 8.08 -23.41
C SER A 105 -3.36 8.59 -22.79
N ALA A 106 -3.43 9.43 -21.76
CA ALA A 106 -2.24 9.76 -21.00
C ALA A 106 -1.59 8.45 -20.52
N PRO A 107 -0.25 8.31 -20.56
CA PRO A 107 0.41 7.13 -20.04
C PRO A 107 -0.02 6.90 -18.58
N ALA A 108 -0.26 5.63 -18.23
CA ALA A 108 -0.57 5.26 -16.85
C ALA A 108 0.60 5.66 -15.95
N SER A 109 0.27 6.17 -14.75
CA SER A 109 1.27 6.51 -13.74
C SER A 109 2.05 5.25 -13.35
N ASP A 110 3.36 5.40 -13.21
CA ASP A 110 4.26 4.33 -12.78
C ASP A 110 4.82 4.54 -11.38
N ASN A 111 4.19 5.44 -10.61
CA ASN A 111 4.43 5.59 -9.19
C ASN A 111 3.88 4.37 -8.42
N THR A 112 4.62 3.27 -8.44
CA THR A 112 4.27 2.01 -7.78
C THR A 112 4.55 2.08 -6.27
N ASN A 113 3.71 2.81 -5.54
CA ASN A 113 3.93 3.24 -4.15
C ASN A 113 3.06 2.50 -3.11
N VAL A 114 2.51 1.34 -3.44
CA VAL A 114 1.54 0.65 -2.57
C VAL A 114 2.15 -0.59 -1.95
N ASN A 115 2.58 -1.56 -2.77
CA ASN A 115 3.05 -2.85 -2.28
C ASN A 115 4.31 -3.31 -3.03
N LEU A 116 4.93 -4.36 -2.53
CA LEU A 116 5.91 -5.19 -3.20
C LEU A 116 5.35 -6.60 -3.38
N MET A 117 5.86 -7.33 -4.37
CA MET A 117 5.53 -8.72 -4.62
C MET A 117 6.81 -9.48 -4.98
N GLU A 118 7.07 -10.57 -4.28
CA GLU A 118 8.03 -11.58 -4.73
C GLU A 118 7.38 -12.47 -5.77
N PHE A 119 8.08 -12.70 -6.87
CA PHE A 119 7.71 -13.73 -7.83
C PHE A 119 8.95 -14.41 -8.37
N GLY A 120 9.14 -15.68 -8.01
CA GLY A 120 10.43 -16.36 -8.17
C GLY A 120 11.50 -15.69 -7.31
N ASP A 121 12.64 -15.37 -7.90
CA ASP A 121 13.76 -14.63 -7.30
C ASP A 121 13.71 -13.11 -7.56
N ARG A 122 12.61 -12.62 -8.12
CA ARG A 122 12.41 -11.23 -8.55
C ARG A 122 11.48 -10.50 -7.60
N LEU A 123 11.69 -9.19 -7.49
CA LEU A 123 10.92 -8.29 -6.63
C LEU A 123 10.23 -7.22 -7.48
N PHE A 124 8.93 -7.02 -7.30
CA PHE A 124 8.14 -6.08 -8.09
C PHE A 124 7.42 -5.09 -7.19
N ALA A 125 7.50 -3.79 -7.49
CA ALA A 125 6.70 -2.76 -6.86
C ALA A 125 5.38 -2.56 -7.62
N LEU A 126 4.30 -2.42 -6.84
CA LEU A 126 2.92 -2.35 -7.33
C LEU A 126 2.23 -1.05 -6.89
N THR A 127 1.26 -0.62 -7.69
CA THR A 127 0.20 0.34 -7.34
C THR A 127 -1.10 -0.16 -7.97
N GLU A 128 -2.12 0.70 -8.04
CA GLU A 128 -3.43 0.34 -8.59
C GLU A 128 -3.65 0.74 -10.06
N SER A 129 -2.64 1.40 -10.63
CA SER A 129 -2.49 1.50 -12.07
C SER A 129 -2.05 0.14 -12.64
N PRO A 130 -2.11 -0.08 -13.96
CA PRO A 130 -1.61 -1.31 -14.55
C PRO A 130 -0.07 -1.42 -14.52
N ALA A 131 0.66 -0.42 -14.02
CA ALA A 131 2.11 -0.40 -14.01
C ALA A 131 2.69 -1.31 -12.92
N ILE A 132 3.75 -2.03 -13.29
CA ILE A 132 4.53 -2.89 -12.42
C ILE A 132 6.00 -2.56 -12.66
N ASN A 133 6.74 -2.22 -11.61
CA ASN A 133 8.18 -1.97 -11.71
C ASN A 133 8.94 -3.13 -11.08
N GLU A 134 9.79 -3.81 -11.83
CA GLU A 134 10.74 -4.74 -11.25
C GLU A 134 11.86 -3.96 -10.55
N ILE A 135 12.20 -4.39 -9.34
CA ILE A 135 13.15 -3.73 -8.45
C ILE A 135 14.37 -4.62 -8.28
N ASN A 136 15.56 -4.03 -8.30
CA ASN A 136 16.75 -4.70 -7.82
C ASN A 136 16.70 -4.77 -6.27
N PRO A 137 16.67 -5.95 -5.65
CA PRO A 137 16.52 -6.10 -4.21
C PRO A 137 17.71 -5.56 -3.39
N ASP A 138 18.85 -5.30 -4.02
CA ASP A 138 20.04 -4.74 -3.37
C ASP A 138 20.18 -3.23 -3.52
N SER A 139 19.98 -2.71 -4.73
CA SER A 139 20.09 -1.26 -4.97
C SER A 139 18.79 -0.49 -4.72
N LEU A 140 17.64 -1.19 -4.67
CA LEU A 140 16.30 -0.60 -4.60
C LEU A 140 15.98 0.32 -5.81
N THR A 141 16.57 0.04 -6.97
CA THR A 141 16.34 0.77 -8.23
C THR A 141 15.48 -0.05 -9.18
N VAL A 142 14.74 0.62 -10.07
CA VAL A 142 13.98 -0.03 -11.14
C VAL A 142 14.94 -0.73 -12.10
N LYS A 143 14.71 -2.03 -12.32
CA LYS A 143 15.36 -2.84 -13.37
C LYS A 143 14.61 -2.73 -14.69
N GLU A 144 13.31 -2.97 -14.63
CA GLU A 144 12.42 -3.03 -15.78
C GLU A 144 11.02 -2.54 -15.39
N LYS A 145 10.29 -2.03 -16.38
CA LYS A 145 8.89 -1.62 -16.23
C LYS A 145 8.02 -2.49 -17.13
N SER A 146 6.96 -3.04 -16.56
CA SER A 146 5.92 -3.79 -17.24
C SER A 146 4.55 -3.15 -17.01
N MET A 147 3.59 -3.49 -17.87
CA MET A 147 2.19 -3.14 -17.68
C MET A 147 1.34 -4.40 -17.78
N ILE A 148 0.55 -4.73 -16.75
CA ILE A 148 -0.27 -5.95 -16.78
C ILE A 148 -1.29 -5.93 -17.94
N LYS A 149 -1.74 -4.72 -18.34
CA LYS A 149 -2.66 -4.52 -19.46
C LYS A 149 -2.09 -4.90 -20.83
N ASP A 150 -0.77 -5.07 -20.94
CA ASP A 150 -0.13 -5.48 -22.19
C ASP A 150 -0.26 -7.00 -22.41
N TYR A 151 -0.65 -7.75 -21.36
CA TYR A 151 -0.79 -9.21 -21.37
C TYR A 151 -2.25 -9.64 -21.24
N VAL A 152 -3.06 -8.92 -20.47
CA VAL A 152 -4.49 -9.23 -20.23
C VAL A 152 -5.36 -7.98 -20.32
N ALA A 153 -6.61 -8.13 -20.75
CA ALA A 153 -7.53 -7.02 -21.01
C ALA A 153 -8.09 -6.38 -19.73
N VAL A 154 -7.26 -5.60 -19.03
CA VAL A 154 -7.61 -4.85 -17.81
C VAL A 154 -7.13 -3.41 -17.88
N HIS A 155 -7.78 -2.53 -17.14
CA HIS A 155 -7.47 -1.09 -17.07
C HIS A 155 -6.79 -0.69 -15.77
N LEU A 156 -7.13 -1.35 -14.67
CA LEU A 156 -6.56 -1.19 -13.33
C LEU A 156 -6.15 -2.57 -12.79
N GLY A 157 -5.24 -2.60 -11.83
CA GLY A 157 -4.80 -3.82 -11.14
C GLY A 157 -4.78 -3.58 -9.63
N THR A 158 -4.97 -4.60 -8.80
CA THR A 158 -4.76 -4.43 -7.35
C THR A 158 -3.28 -4.51 -6.99
N ALA A 159 -2.87 -3.85 -5.91
CA ALA A 159 -1.54 -4.05 -5.33
C ALA A 159 -1.46 -5.27 -4.37
N HIS A 160 -2.53 -6.06 -4.26
CA HIS A 160 -2.67 -7.18 -3.32
C HIS A 160 -2.91 -8.52 -4.03
N PRO A 161 -1.95 -9.02 -4.82
CA PRO A 161 -2.07 -10.34 -5.42
C PRO A 161 -1.91 -11.45 -4.38
N HIS A 162 -2.50 -12.60 -4.63
CA HIS A 162 -2.29 -13.81 -3.81
C HIS A 162 -1.17 -14.68 -4.40
N LYS A 163 -0.30 -15.21 -3.54
CA LYS A 163 0.74 -16.20 -3.91
C LYS A 163 0.25 -17.60 -3.57
N LEU A 164 0.31 -18.53 -4.53
CA LEU A 164 -0.01 -19.94 -4.31
C LEU A 164 1.23 -20.72 -3.87
N LYS A 165 1.01 -21.89 -3.26
CA LYS A 165 2.09 -22.78 -2.77
C LYS A 165 3.00 -23.30 -3.89
N ASP A 166 2.49 -23.39 -5.12
CA ASP A 166 3.27 -23.77 -6.30
C ASP A 166 4.09 -22.61 -6.90
N GLY A 167 3.99 -21.42 -6.33
CA GLY A 167 4.66 -20.20 -6.80
C GLY A 167 3.85 -19.39 -7.81
N SER A 168 2.66 -19.85 -8.23
CA SER A 168 1.76 -19.06 -9.09
C SER A 168 1.27 -17.81 -8.35
N ILE A 169 1.00 -16.75 -9.11
CA ILE A 169 0.36 -15.54 -8.60
C ILE A 169 -1.07 -15.45 -9.13
N ILE A 170 -2.02 -15.18 -8.25
CA ILE A 170 -3.37 -14.72 -8.62
C ILE A 170 -3.41 -13.21 -8.48
N PHE A 171 -3.50 -12.54 -9.61
CA PHE A 171 -3.66 -11.10 -9.72
C PHE A 171 -5.14 -10.75 -9.91
N TYR A 172 -5.53 -9.54 -9.54
CA TYR A 172 -6.87 -9.02 -9.80
C TYR A 172 -6.78 -7.77 -10.66
N GLY A 173 -7.67 -7.67 -11.65
CA GLY A 173 -7.74 -6.52 -12.53
C GLY A 173 -9.16 -6.11 -12.88
N THR A 174 -9.35 -4.80 -12.98
CA THR A 174 -10.64 -4.21 -13.33
C THR A 174 -10.69 -3.87 -14.81
N ASN A 175 -11.76 -4.28 -15.48
CA ASN A 175 -12.06 -3.90 -16.86
C ASN A 175 -13.25 -2.92 -16.87
N MET A 176 -13.17 -1.87 -17.69
CA MET A 176 -14.25 -0.88 -17.82
C MET A 176 -15.46 -1.40 -18.64
N ASN A 177 -15.42 -2.66 -19.07
CA ASN A 177 -16.58 -3.39 -19.58
C ASN A 177 -17.38 -4.01 -18.40
N TYR A 178 -18.54 -3.43 -18.08
CA TYR A 178 -19.37 -3.88 -16.95
C TYR A 178 -19.74 -5.37 -16.97
N LYS A 179 -19.77 -6.03 -18.14
CA LYS A 179 -20.10 -7.47 -18.24
C LYS A 179 -18.98 -8.39 -17.75
N GLN A 180 -17.75 -7.89 -17.71
CA GLN A 180 -16.54 -8.61 -17.27
C GLN A 180 -15.68 -7.67 -16.43
N ALA A 181 -16.31 -6.99 -15.47
CA ALA A 181 -15.72 -5.88 -14.74
C ALA A 181 -14.55 -6.33 -13.86
N TYR A 182 -14.71 -7.48 -13.22
CA TYR A 182 -13.83 -7.96 -12.14
C TYR A 182 -13.14 -9.23 -12.61
N ASN A 183 -11.82 -9.18 -12.84
CA ASN A 183 -11.09 -10.26 -13.50
C ASN A 183 -10.03 -10.85 -12.57
N PHE A 184 -10.07 -12.17 -12.40
CA PHE A 184 -9.06 -12.93 -11.68
C PHE A 184 -8.08 -13.52 -12.69
N ILE A 185 -6.80 -13.19 -12.52
CA ILE A 185 -5.75 -13.45 -13.49
C ILE A 185 -4.74 -14.41 -12.86
N ALA A 186 -4.54 -15.57 -13.47
CA ALA A 186 -3.46 -16.47 -13.08
C ALA A 186 -2.19 -16.08 -13.83
N ILE A 187 -1.08 -16.02 -13.10
CA ILE A 187 0.28 -15.90 -13.61
C ILE A 187 1.02 -17.15 -13.12
N PRO A 188 1.24 -18.15 -13.98
CA PRO A 188 1.91 -19.39 -13.59
C PRO A 188 3.38 -19.13 -13.25
N PRO A 189 4.07 -20.01 -12.49
CA PRO A 189 5.48 -19.85 -12.19
C PRO A 189 6.30 -19.69 -13.47
N GLN A 190 7.28 -18.79 -13.45
CA GLN A 190 8.08 -18.51 -14.64
C GLN A 190 8.86 -19.76 -15.06
N SER A 191 8.55 -20.26 -16.26
CA SER A 191 9.24 -21.42 -16.86
C SER A 191 10.44 -21.01 -17.71
N ASP A 192 10.40 -19.83 -18.33
CA ASP A 192 11.44 -19.27 -19.19
C ASP A 192 11.90 -17.89 -18.68
N PRO A 193 13.09 -17.82 -18.05
CA PRO A 193 13.67 -16.58 -17.54
C PRO A 193 13.90 -15.49 -18.61
N SER A 194 13.94 -15.85 -19.90
CA SER A 194 14.17 -14.88 -21.00
C SER A 194 12.93 -14.07 -21.36
N LYS A 195 11.74 -14.51 -20.92
CA LYS A 195 10.48 -13.81 -21.15
C LYS A 195 10.09 -12.94 -19.97
N SER A 196 9.14 -12.03 -20.20
CA SER A 196 8.44 -11.36 -19.12
C SER A 196 7.75 -12.39 -18.22
N PRO A 197 7.81 -12.24 -16.88
CA PRO A 197 7.08 -13.11 -15.96
C PRO A 197 5.55 -13.07 -16.18
N PHE A 198 5.05 -12.01 -16.82
CA PHE A 198 3.63 -11.80 -17.09
C PHE A 198 3.19 -12.32 -18.45
N ALA A 199 4.11 -12.88 -19.27
CA ALA A 199 3.82 -13.32 -20.64
C ALA A 199 2.70 -14.36 -20.72
N ASP A 200 2.61 -15.24 -19.71
CA ASP A 200 1.62 -16.32 -19.63
C ASP A 200 0.42 -15.94 -18.74
N ALA A 201 0.24 -14.66 -18.42
CA ALA A 201 -0.90 -14.18 -17.65
C ALA A 201 -2.22 -14.46 -18.37
N LYS A 202 -3.20 -15.03 -17.66
CA LYS A 202 -4.51 -15.37 -18.22
C LYS A 202 -5.65 -15.03 -17.27
N ILE A 203 -6.70 -14.41 -17.80
CA ILE A 203 -7.98 -14.28 -17.08
C ILE A 203 -8.59 -15.69 -16.95
N ILE A 204 -8.70 -16.18 -15.72
CA ILE A 204 -9.23 -17.52 -15.41
C ILE A 204 -10.66 -17.47 -14.87
N ALA A 205 -11.10 -16.30 -14.39
CA ALA A 205 -12.46 -16.08 -13.94
C ALA A 205 -12.81 -14.59 -14.06
N ALA A 206 -14.09 -14.28 -14.26
CA ALA A 206 -14.56 -12.91 -14.29
C ALA A 206 -15.98 -12.77 -13.72
N ALA A 207 -16.28 -11.61 -13.14
CA ALA A 207 -17.62 -11.27 -12.67
C ALA A 207 -18.09 -9.91 -13.25
N PRO A 208 -19.40 -9.75 -13.48
CA PRO A 208 -19.96 -8.49 -13.94
C PRO A 208 -20.09 -7.48 -12.78
N SER A 209 -20.11 -6.19 -13.13
CA SER A 209 -20.55 -5.12 -12.25
C SER A 209 -22.07 -5.06 -12.21
N ARG A 210 -22.64 -4.80 -11.01
CA ARG A 210 -24.07 -4.50 -10.87
C ARG A 210 -24.47 -3.19 -11.56
N TRP A 211 -23.51 -2.29 -11.78
CA TRP A 211 -23.74 -1.01 -12.44
C TRP A 211 -23.22 -1.00 -13.88
N LYS A 212 -24.06 -0.52 -14.81
CA LYS A 212 -23.69 -0.42 -16.24
C LYS A 212 -22.69 0.69 -16.54
N MET A 213 -22.71 1.76 -15.75
CA MET A 213 -21.93 2.99 -15.99
C MET A 213 -20.94 3.31 -14.87
N SER A 214 -20.76 2.37 -13.94
CA SER A 214 -19.80 2.47 -12.84
C SER A 214 -19.20 1.11 -12.56
N ILE A 215 -17.96 1.08 -12.09
CA ILE A 215 -17.27 -0.15 -11.69
C ILE A 215 -16.76 0.02 -10.28
N SER A 216 -17.08 -0.91 -9.39
CA SER A 216 -16.64 -0.80 -7.99
C SER A 216 -15.12 -0.74 -7.89
N TYR A 217 -14.64 0.09 -6.97
CA TYR A 217 -13.23 0.19 -6.64
C TYR A 217 -12.84 -0.98 -5.76
N THR A 218 -11.85 -1.76 -6.21
CA THR A 218 -11.38 -2.95 -5.51
C THR A 218 -9.91 -2.78 -5.16
N HIS A 219 -9.59 -2.80 -3.87
CA HIS A 219 -8.21 -2.68 -3.37
C HIS A 219 -7.54 -4.05 -3.22
N SER A 220 -8.28 -5.03 -2.69
CA SER A 220 -7.88 -6.43 -2.58
C SER A 220 -9.10 -7.35 -2.78
N PHE A 221 -8.87 -8.65 -2.87
CA PHE A 221 -9.90 -9.67 -3.03
C PHE A 221 -9.63 -10.85 -2.09
N GLY A 222 -10.63 -11.69 -1.85
CA GLY A 222 -10.47 -12.89 -1.05
C GLY A 222 -10.30 -14.14 -1.91
N MET A 223 -9.67 -15.18 -1.36
CA MET A 223 -9.48 -16.45 -2.05
C MET A 223 -9.53 -17.60 -1.05
N THR A 224 -10.38 -18.59 -1.31
CA THR A 224 -10.41 -19.89 -0.62
C THR A 224 -9.78 -20.97 -1.51
N GLN A 225 -9.83 -22.24 -1.09
CA GLN A 225 -9.44 -23.35 -1.96
C GLN A 225 -10.27 -23.42 -3.27
N ASN A 226 -11.57 -23.17 -3.21
CA ASN A 226 -12.48 -23.35 -4.35
C ASN A 226 -13.08 -22.05 -4.91
N TYR A 227 -13.00 -20.92 -4.19
CA TYR A 227 -13.64 -19.68 -4.57
C TYR A 227 -12.69 -18.49 -4.59
N PHE A 228 -12.88 -17.62 -5.57
CA PHE A 228 -12.54 -16.21 -5.44
C PHE A 228 -13.71 -15.46 -4.81
N VAL A 229 -13.40 -14.49 -3.95
CA VAL A 229 -14.38 -13.66 -3.24
C VAL A 229 -14.19 -12.22 -3.66
N HIS A 230 -15.24 -11.63 -4.24
CA HIS A 230 -15.25 -10.22 -4.63
C HIS A 230 -16.25 -9.44 -3.79
N PHE A 231 -15.80 -8.31 -3.26
CA PHE A 231 -16.59 -7.33 -2.50
C PHE A 231 -16.88 -6.13 -3.42
N GLU A 232 -18.08 -6.10 -4.00
CA GLU A 232 -18.57 -5.00 -4.82
C GLU A 232 -19.13 -3.88 -3.92
N GLN A 233 -18.23 -2.99 -3.52
CA GLN A 233 -18.51 -1.95 -2.53
C GLN A 233 -19.15 -0.67 -3.10
N PRO A 234 -19.89 0.12 -2.29
CA PRO A 234 -20.51 1.40 -2.62
C PRO A 234 -19.52 2.57 -2.84
N LEU A 235 -18.39 2.29 -3.48
CA LEU A 235 -17.37 3.25 -3.89
C LEU A 235 -16.88 2.82 -5.28
N ALA A 236 -17.14 3.62 -6.31
CA ALA A 236 -16.99 3.16 -7.69
C ALA A 236 -16.41 4.22 -8.62
N VAL A 237 -15.69 3.77 -9.64
CA VAL A 237 -15.25 4.59 -10.75
C VAL A 237 -16.45 4.86 -11.67
N ASN A 238 -16.85 6.12 -11.79
CA ASN A 238 -17.90 6.57 -12.69
C ASN A 238 -17.35 6.69 -14.13
N LEU A 239 -17.79 5.82 -15.03
CA LEU A 239 -17.24 5.72 -16.39
C LEU A 239 -17.47 6.99 -17.23
N PRO A 240 -18.66 7.64 -17.21
CA PRO A 240 -18.85 8.93 -17.88
C PRO A 240 -17.87 10.01 -17.41
N ARG A 241 -17.65 10.15 -16.09
CA ARG A 241 -16.67 11.10 -15.55
C ARG A 241 -15.24 10.73 -15.94
N ALA A 242 -14.90 9.44 -15.98
CA ALA A 242 -13.59 8.98 -16.44
C ALA A 242 -13.31 9.36 -17.90
N VAL A 243 -14.28 9.21 -18.80
CA VAL A 243 -14.17 9.66 -20.19
C VAL A 243 -14.00 11.18 -20.29
N LEU A 244 -14.69 11.93 -19.42
CA LEU A 244 -14.66 13.39 -19.39
C LEU A 244 -13.53 13.99 -18.55
N LEU A 245 -12.60 13.17 -18.03
CA LEU A 245 -11.55 13.61 -17.10
C LEU A 245 -10.69 14.73 -17.70
N LYS A 246 -10.14 14.53 -18.91
CA LYS A 246 -9.35 15.53 -19.61
C LYS A 246 -10.16 16.76 -20.05
N PRO A 247 -11.28 16.63 -20.80
CA PRO A 247 -12.01 17.80 -21.32
C PRO A 247 -12.58 18.69 -20.21
N LEU A 248 -12.98 18.11 -19.07
CA LEU A 248 -13.50 18.86 -17.93
C LEU A 248 -12.44 19.21 -16.87
N ARG A 249 -11.16 18.89 -17.12
CA ARG A 249 -10.05 19.10 -16.17
C ARG A 249 -10.31 18.52 -14.78
N LEU A 250 -10.99 17.37 -14.73
CA LEU A 250 -11.20 16.63 -13.49
C LEU A 250 -9.89 16.00 -13.01
N LYS A 251 -9.82 15.73 -11.70
CA LYS A 251 -8.78 14.92 -11.07
C LYS A 251 -9.20 13.45 -11.08
N ARG A 252 -8.24 12.54 -10.88
CA ARG A 252 -8.55 11.10 -10.77
C ARG A 252 -9.49 10.79 -9.59
N GLY A 253 -9.36 11.50 -8.47
CA GLY A 253 -10.27 11.36 -7.33
C GLY A 253 -11.73 11.74 -7.64
N ASP A 254 -11.98 12.64 -8.60
CA ASP A 254 -13.33 13.11 -8.94
C ASP A 254 -14.17 12.05 -9.67
N VAL A 255 -13.50 11.04 -10.24
CA VAL A 255 -14.16 9.91 -10.92
C VAL A 255 -14.52 8.78 -9.96
N LEU A 256 -13.91 8.77 -8.76
CA LEU A 256 -14.22 7.80 -7.71
C LEU A 256 -15.34 8.37 -6.83
N VAL A 257 -16.55 7.82 -6.98
CA VAL A 257 -17.77 8.36 -6.38
C VAL A 257 -18.39 7.38 -5.38
N PRO A 258 -18.84 7.86 -4.21
CA PRO A 258 -19.59 7.04 -3.28
C PRO A 258 -21.02 6.84 -3.76
N PHE A 259 -21.56 5.65 -3.51
CA PHE A 259 -22.96 5.28 -3.72
C PHE A 259 -23.61 5.11 -2.34
N GLU A 260 -23.76 6.21 -1.60
CA GLU A 260 -24.25 6.18 -0.21
C GLU A 260 -25.64 5.53 -0.12
N GLY A 261 -25.82 4.68 0.89
CA GLY A 261 -27.05 3.89 1.09
C GLY A 261 -27.12 2.59 0.29
N GLU A 262 -26.23 2.35 -0.67
CA GLU A 262 -26.11 1.04 -1.33
C GLU A 262 -25.38 0.04 -0.43
N SER A 263 -25.82 -1.22 -0.45
CA SER A 263 -25.14 -2.33 0.21
C SER A 263 -23.79 -2.65 -0.42
N LEU A 264 -22.94 -3.27 0.39
CA LEU A 264 -21.76 -3.99 -0.09
C LEU A 264 -22.22 -5.36 -0.61
N ASP A 265 -22.10 -5.62 -1.90
CA ASP A 265 -22.49 -6.91 -2.47
C ASP A 265 -21.28 -7.85 -2.52
N ILE A 266 -21.45 -9.10 -2.12
CA ILE A 266 -20.39 -10.12 -2.13
C ILE A 266 -20.73 -11.16 -3.19
N MET A 267 -19.73 -11.50 -3.99
CA MET A 267 -19.81 -12.52 -5.03
C MET A 267 -18.78 -13.61 -4.79
N LEU A 268 -19.22 -14.86 -4.92
CA LEU A 268 -18.35 -16.03 -4.97
C LEU A 268 -18.20 -16.48 -6.41
N VAL A 269 -16.96 -16.69 -6.84
CA VAL A 269 -16.64 -17.15 -8.20
C VAL A 269 -15.80 -18.41 -8.09
N SER A 270 -16.28 -19.50 -8.67
CA SER A 270 -15.59 -20.79 -8.66
C SER A 270 -14.22 -20.67 -9.32
N ARG A 271 -13.17 -21.14 -8.63
CA ARG A 271 -11.80 -21.16 -9.16
C ARG A 271 -11.61 -22.21 -10.25
N SER A 272 -12.41 -23.28 -10.23
CA SER A 272 -12.28 -24.40 -11.18
C SER A 272 -13.05 -24.14 -12.47
N THR A 273 -14.23 -23.54 -12.39
CA THR A 273 -15.08 -23.27 -13.57
C THR A 273 -14.99 -21.83 -14.06
N GLY A 274 -14.54 -20.91 -13.22
CA GLY A 274 -14.55 -19.47 -13.50
C GLY A 274 -15.95 -18.85 -13.42
N GLU A 275 -16.97 -19.62 -13.02
CA GLU A 275 -18.35 -19.18 -12.97
C GLU A 275 -18.73 -18.63 -11.60
N ARG A 276 -19.49 -17.54 -11.61
CA ARG A 276 -20.07 -16.95 -10.40
C ARG A 276 -21.16 -17.87 -9.86
N LEU A 277 -21.17 -18.11 -8.55
CA LEU A 277 -22.32 -18.72 -7.88
C LEU A 277 -23.56 -17.87 -8.10
N PRO A 278 -24.74 -18.48 -8.33
CA PRO A 278 -25.97 -17.75 -8.62
C PRO A 278 -26.59 -17.10 -7.37
N ILE A 279 -25.78 -16.75 -6.37
CA ILE A 279 -26.19 -16.10 -5.12
C ILE A 279 -25.56 -14.71 -5.06
N THR A 280 -26.30 -13.73 -4.56
CA THR A 280 -25.77 -12.40 -4.21
C THR A 280 -25.90 -12.21 -2.71
N TYR A 281 -24.80 -11.96 -2.00
CA TYR A 281 -24.87 -11.65 -0.57
C TYR A 281 -24.81 -10.13 -0.38
N LYS A 282 -25.82 -9.54 0.26
CA LYS A 282 -25.86 -8.12 0.60
C LYS A 282 -25.38 -7.93 2.04
N ALA A 283 -24.20 -7.35 2.20
CA ALA A 283 -23.67 -6.91 3.48
C ALA A 283 -24.09 -5.45 3.78
N PRO A 284 -23.96 -4.98 5.04
CA PRO A 284 -24.21 -3.58 5.37
C PRO A 284 -23.34 -2.63 4.53
N GLU A 285 -23.82 -1.42 4.30
CA GLU A 285 -23.05 -0.37 3.63
C GLU A 285 -21.68 -0.19 4.31
N GLY A 286 -20.62 -0.26 3.52
CA GLY A 286 -19.26 -0.01 3.97
C GLY A 286 -18.24 -0.38 2.90
N VAL A 287 -16.97 -0.19 3.22
CA VAL A 287 -15.86 -0.48 2.30
C VAL A 287 -14.87 -1.42 2.96
N VAL A 288 -14.16 -2.18 2.13
CA VAL A 288 -13.02 -3.01 2.52
C VAL A 288 -11.85 -2.62 1.64
N PHE A 289 -10.75 -2.23 2.28
CA PHE A 289 -9.47 -2.16 1.58
C PHE A 289 -8.74 -3.49 1.66
N HIS A 290 -8.68 -4.09 2.84
CA HIS A 290 -7.88 -5.29 3.08
C HIS A 290 -8.74 -6.48 3.51
N PHE A 291 -8.68 -7.57 2.74
CA PHE A 291 -9.05 -8.89 3.24
C PHE A 291 -7.99 -9.37 4.24
N ILE A 292 -8.44 -10.13 5.24
CA ILE A 292 -7.57 -10.77 6.23
C ILE A 292 -7.32 -12.21 5.80
N ASN A 293 -8.39 -12.99 5.61
CA ASN A 293 -8.35 -14.33 5.05
C ASN A 293 -9.75 -14.75 4.58
N CYS A 294 -9.82 -15.70 3.66
CA CYS A 294 -11.05 -16.40 3.33
C CYS A 294 -10.82 -17.91 3.39
N TYR A 295 -11.80 -18.67 3.89
CA TYR A 295 -11.72 -20.13 3.90
C TYR A 295 -13.10 -20.77 3.81
N GLU A 296 -13.11 -22.09 3.65
CA GLU A 296 -14.33 -22.89 3.59
C GLU A 296 -14.47 -23.73 4.85
N GLU A 297 -15.68 -23.77 5.42
CA GLU A 297 -16.02 -24.65 6.54
C GLU A 297 -17.44 -25.17 6.35
N SER A 298 -17.59 -26.50 6.28
CA SER A 298 -18.85 -27.16 5.93
C SER A 298 -19.41 -26.62 4.61
N ASN A 299 -20.65 -26.10 4.60
CA ASN A 299 -21.32 -25.51 3.44
C ASN A 299 -21.24 -23.98 3.41
N PHE A 300 -20.25 -23.37 4.08
CA PHE A 300 -20.07 -21.92 4.15
C PHE A 300 -18.71 -21.50 3.62
N VAL A 301 -18.67 -20.29 3.05
CA VAL A 301 -17.43 -19.52 2.85
C VAL A 301 -17.34 -18.46 3.95
N ILE A 302 -16.23 -18.44 4.66
CA ILE A 302 -15.95 -17.49 5.73
C ILE A 302 -14.99 -16.44 5.16
N CYS A 303 -15.33 -15.17 5.34
CA CYS A 303 -14.54 -14.03 4.86
C CYS A 303 -14.22 -13.10 6.02
N ASP A 304 -12.96 -13.05 6.41
CA ASP A 304 -12.46 -12.09 7.38
C ASP A 304 -11.85 -10.89 6.65
N ALA A 305 -12.22 -9.67 7.03
CA ALA A 305 -11.80 -8.44 6.37
C ALA A 305 -11.71 -7.26 7.35
N CYS A 306 -10.87 -6.28 7.02
CA CYS A 306 -10.87 -4.96 7.63
C CYS A 306 -12.01 -4.13 7.02
N PHE A 307 -13.18 -4.16 7.67
CA PHE A 307 -14.41 -3.53 7.21
C PHE A 307 -14.62 -2.16 7.85
N TYR A 308 -14.86 -1.12 7.05
CA TYR A 308 -15.27 0.19 7.51
C TYR A 308 -16.75 0.44 7.20
N PRO A 309 -17.65 0.24 8.18
CA PRO A 309 -19.07 0.53 8.02
C PRO A 309 -19.29 1.99 7.63
N LYS A 310 -20.14 2.23 6.62
CA LYS A 310 -20.44 3.57 6.06
C LYS A 310 -19.18 4.34 5.62
N GLY A 311 -18.12 3.62 5.26
CA GLY A 311 -16.83 4.16 4.83
C GLY A 311 -16.75 4.55 3.36
N ALA A 312 -17.86 4.71 2.63
CA ALA A 312 -17.85 5.00 1.19
C ALA A 312 -17.07 6.29 0.83
N LYS A 313 -16.93 7.22 1.80
CA LYS A 313 -16.15 8.46 1.66
C LYS A 313 -14.68 8.35 2.09
N ALA A 314 -14.19 7.16 2.45
CA ALA A 314 -12.87 6.98 3.06
C ALA A 314 -11.74 7.55 2.20
N VAL A 315 -11.74 7.27 0.89
CA VAL A 315 -10.71 7.80 -0.02
C VAL A 315 -10.80 9.32 -0.13
N GLN A 316 -11.99 9.90 -0.24
CA GLN A 316 -12.16 11.35 -0.31
C GLN A 316 -11.77 12.06 0.99
N ARG A 317 -11.65 11.35 2.12
CA ARG A 317 -11.18 11.90 3.40
C ARG A 317 -9.66 11.84 3.57
N LEU A 318 -8.93 11.27 2.60
CA LEU A 318 -7.46 11.17 2.63
C LEU A 318 -6.74 12.35 1.97
N TYR A 319 -7.43 13.48 1.78
CA TYR A 319 -6.75 14.75 1.54
C TYR A 319 -6.12 15.27 2.82
N PHE A 320 -4.92 15.85 2.76
CA PHE A 320 -4.18 16.23 3.97
C PHE A 320 -4.89 17.26 4.84
N ASP A 321 -5.63 18.19 4.25
CA ASP A 321 -6.46 19.15 4.99
C ASP A 321 -7.57 18.45 5.77
N LEU A 322 -8.24 17.47 5.16
CA LEU A 322 -9.28 16.67 5.81
C LEU A 322 -8.71 15.72 6.87
N ILE A 323 -7.57 15.08 6.62
CA ILE A 323 -6.88 14.26 7.63
C ILE A 323 -6.56 15.11 8.88
N LEU A 324 -6.08 16.34 8.68
CA LEU A 324 -5.76 17.25 9.79
C LEU A 324 -7.01 17.74 10.52
N GLU A 325 -8.11 17.97 9.81
CA GLU A 325 -9.41 18.30 10.40
C GLU A 325 -9.94 17.14 11.23
N ASP A 326 -9.91 15.93 10.68
CA ASP A 326 -10.35 14.69 11.32
C ASP A 326 -9.53 14.39 12.57
N ALA A 327 -8.21 14.50 12.48
CA ALA A 327 -7.32 14.31 13.63
C ALA A 327 -7.62 15.30 14.76
N LYS A 328 -7.95 16.57 14.44
CA LYS A 328 -8.37 17.57 15.43
C LYS A 328 -9.73 17.24 16.04
N ALA A 329 -10.66 16.75 15.22
CA ALA A 329 -11.99 16.34 15.64
C ALA A 329 -12.01 14.96 16.31
N ARG A 330 -10.87 14.24 16.34
CA ARG A 330 -10.74 12.85 16.80
C ARG A 330 -11.68 11.89 16.07
N ILE A 331 -11.80 12.09 14.77
CA ILE A 331 -12.60 11.24 13.88
C ILE A 331 -11.67 10.19 13.26
N ASP A 332 -11.77 8.97 13.77
CA ASP A 332 -10.97 7.85 13.26
C ASP A 332 -11.67 7.16 12.09
N PHE A 333 -10.87 6.60 11.17
CA PHE A 333 -11.40 5.67 10.17
C PHE A 333 -11.66 4.35 10.88
N ASN A 334 -12.94 4.03 11.10
CA ASN A 334 -13.33 2.93 11.98
C ASN A 334 -13.32 1.57 11.24
N PHE A 335 -12.14 1.18 10.75
CA PHE A 335 -11.91 -0.17 10.21
C PHE A 335 -11.95 -1.18 11.36
N LYS A 336 -12.80 -2.19 11.21
CA LYS A 336 -13.04 -3.25 12.19
C LYS A 336 -12.67 -4.59 11.59
N TYR A 337 -12.14 -5.48 12.42
CA TYR A 337 -12.06 -6.89 12.05
C TYR A 337 -13.50 -7.42 11.96
N ALA A 338 -13.92 -7.80 10.76
CA ALA A 338 -15.26 -8.31 10.49
C ALA A 338 -15.21 -9.68 9.80
N ARG A 339 -16.02 -10.63 10.29
CA ARG A 339 -16.22 -11.96 9.71
C ARG A 339 -17.60 -12.06 9.07
N PHE A 340 -17.63 -12.28 7.77
CA PHE A 340 -18.84 -12.62 7.01
C PHE A 340 -18.90 -14.13 6.79
N VAL A 341 -20.10 -14.72 6.89
CA VAL A 341 -20.32 -16.16 6.70
C VAL A 341 -21.38 -16.35 5.62
N LEU A 342 -20.99 -17.00 4.53
CA LEU A 342 -21.73 -17.03 3.27
C LEU A 342 -22.17 -18.46 2.94
N PRO A 343 -23.47 -18.79 2.99
CA PRO A 343 -23.94 -20.14 2.62
C PRO A 343 -23.71 -20.42 1.13
N GLN A 344 -23.10 -21.56 0.80
CA GLN A 344 -22.74 -21.92 -0.59
C GLN A 344 -23.93 -22.44 -1.41
N SER A 345 -25.00 -22.92 -0.75
CA SER A 345 -26.27 -23.34 -1.36
C SER A 345 -27.44 -22.77 -0.57
N LEU A 346 -28.58 -22.60 -1.24
CA LEU A 346 -29.86 -22.19 -0.66
C LEU A 346 -30.89 -23.32 -0.66
N ASP A 347 -30.47 -24.57 -0.90
CA ASP A 347 -31.36 -25.73 -0.84
C ASP A 347 -31.95 -25.88 0.57
N GLY A 348 -33.27 -25.82 0.67
CA GLY A 348 -33.98 -25.86 1.94
C GLY A 348 -33.87 -24.58 2.77
N ALA A 349 -33.38 -23.47 2.20
CA ALA A 349 -33.43 -22.17 2.84
C ALA A 349 -34.88 -21.71 3.03
N GLU A 350 -35.19 -21.19 4.22
CA GLU A 350 -36.50 -20.64 4.54
C GLU A 350 -36.38 -19.15 4.85
N GLU A 351 -37.31 -18.35 4.33
CA GLU A 351 -37.38 -16.92 4.62
C GLU A 351 -37.50 -16.66 6.12
N GLY A 352 -36.77 -15.66 6.63
CA GLY A 352 -36.80 -15.26 8.04
C GLY A 352 -36.00 -16.17 9.00
N LYS A 353 -35.45 -17.30 8.53
CA LYS A 353 -34.52 -18.12 9.32
C LYS A 353 -33.07 -17.72 9.07
N ASN A 354 -32.26 -17.76 10.13
CA ASN A 354 -30.80 -17.59 9.98
C ASN A 354 -30.23 -18.84 9.28
N LEU A 355 -29.61 -18.64 8.13
CA LEU A 355 -28.99 -19.69 7.33
C LEU A 355 -27.61 -20.10 7.89
N VAL A 356 -26.98 -19.28 8.73
CA VAL A 356 -25.71 -19.62 9.38
C VAL A 356 -25.98 -20.57 10.54
N THR A 357 -25.49 -21.80 10.41
CA THR A 357 -25.65 -22.88 11.41
C THR A 357 -24.35 -23.22 12.15
N LEU A 358 -23.25 -22.51 11.85
CA LEU A 358 -21.97 -22.72 12.54
C LEU A 358 -22.09 -22.27 14.02
N PRO A 359 -21.65 -23.08 14.99
CA PRO A 359 -21.86 -22.80 16.42
C PRO A 359 -20.97 -21.65 16.94
N ASP A 360 -19.80 -21.43 16.33
CA ASP A 360 -18.74 -20.60 16.92
C ASP A 360 -18.74 -19.14 16.41
N THR A 361 -19.79 -18.73 15.67
CA THR A 361 -19.88 -17.39 15.08
C THR A 361 -21.20 -16.71 15.41
N THR A 362 -21.14 -15.39 15.56
CA THR A 362 -22.34 -14.53 15.69
C THR A 362 -22.79 -13.91 14.37
N ALA A 363 -22.07 -14.17 13.28
CA ALA A 363 -22.44 -13.75 11.95
C ALA A 363 -23.78 -14.40 11.53
N LYS A 364 -24.55 -13.70 10.69
CA LYS A 364 -25.87 -14.16 10.26
C LYS A 364 -26.05 -13.98 8.78
N ALA A 365 -26.93 -14.79 8.21
CA ALA A 365 -27.34 -14.74 6.82
C ALA A 365 -28.84 -15.03 6.73
N PHE A 366 -29.61 -14.21 6.03
CA PHE A 366 -31.05 -14.37 5.86
C PHE A 366 -31.42 -14.22 4.39
N LEU A 367 -32.29 -15.08 3.88
CA LEU A 367 -32.86 -14.89 2.55
C LEU A 367 -33.63 -13.56 2.51
N GLU A 368 -33.37 -12.73 1.49
CA GLU A 368 -34.11 -11.48 1.27
C GLU A 368 -35.57 -11.82 0.93
N LYS A 369 -36.51 -11.06 1.50
CA LYS A 369 -37.93 -11.25 1.26
C LYS A 369 -38.25 -11.19 -0.24
N ASP A 370 -39.10 -12.09 -0.70
CA ASP A 370 -39.52 -12.22 -2.11
C ASP A 370 -38.33 -12.47 -3.08
N SER A 371 -37.21 -12.98 -2.59
CA SER A 371 -36.02 -13.33 -3.39
C SER A 371 -35.70 -14.82 -3.31
N GLU A 372 -35.29 -15.41 -4.44
CA GLU A 372 -34.83 -16.80 -4.50
C GLU A 372 -33.31 -16.93 -4.29
N ASN A 373 -32.55 -15.84 -4.44
CA ASN A 373 -31.09 -15.92 -4.53
C ASN A 373 -30.31 -14.74 -3.95
N VAL A 374 -30.98 -13.82 -3.25
CA VAL A 374 -30.33 -12.72 -2.54
C VAL A 374 -30.36 -13.00 -1.04
N VAL A 375 -29.19 -12.91 -0.41
CA VAL A 375 -29.01 -13.20 1.01
C VAL A 375 -28.45 -11.97 1.72
N CYS A 376 -29.18 -11.43 2.68
CA CYS A 376 -28.68 -10.37 3.55
C CYS A 376 -27.77 -10.96 4.63
N VAL A 377 -26.52 -10.53 4.68
CA VAL A 377 -25.52 -11.01 5.65
C VAL A 377 -25.16 -9.91 6.65
N SER A 378 -24.92 -10.29 7.91
CA SER A 378 -24.41 -9.40 8.95
C SER A 378 -23.15 -9.98 9.56
N PRO A 379 -22.05 -9.21 9.63
CA PRO A 379 -20.78 -9.75 10.12
C PRO A 379 -20.75 -9.88 11.65
N GLU A 380 -19.90 -10.79 12.12
CA GLU A 380 -19.36 -10.79 13.48
C GLU A 380 -18.14 -9.84 13.55
N TYR A 381 -17.96 -9.14 14.67
CA TYR A 381 -16.83 -8.23 14.88
C TYR A 381 -15.92 -8.75 16.00
N PHE A 382 -14.62 -8.44 15.92
CA PHE A 382 -13.62 -8.84 16.91
C PHE A 382 -12.87 -7.63 17.50
N GLY A 383 -12.33 -7.80 18.70
CA GLY A 383 -11.41 -6.87 19.36
C GLY A 383 -12.02 -5.59 19.93
N ASP A 384 -13.32 -5.59 20.27
CA ASP A 384 -14.04 -4.55 21.03
C ASP A 384 -13.41 -3.15 21.03
N ASN A 385 -13.77 -2.34 20.02
CA ASN A 385 -13.31 -0.95 19.80
C ASN A 385 -11.86 -0.76 19.34
N LEU A 386 -11.13 -1.82 19.03
CA LEU A 386 -9.85 -1.71 18.33
C LEU A 386 -10.04 -1.44 16.85
N ILE A 387 -9.24 -0.52 16.33
CA ILE A 387 -9.12 -0.30 14.89
C ILE A 387 -8.19 -1.35 14.31
N ALA A 388 -8.66 -2.02 13.27
CA ALA A 388 -7.96 -3.10 12.60
C ALA A 388 -7.81 -2.78 11.11
N ASP A 389 -6.59 -2.46 10.69
CA ASP A 389 -6.23 -2.21 9.29
C ASP A 389 -4.83 -2.79 9.00
N LEU A 390 -4.48 -2.87 7.71
CA LEU A 390 -3.23 -3.46 7.21
C LEU A 390 -2.93 -4.82 7.87
N PRO A 391 -3.77 -5.83 7.60
CA PRO A 391 -3.70 -7.12 8.26
C PRO A 391 -2.59 -8.00 7.68
N SER A 392 -2.06 -8.88 8.52
CA SER A 392 -1.27 -10.04 8.11
C SER A 392 -1.69 -11.28 8.91
N ILE A 393 -1.37 -12.44 8.35
CA ILE A 393 -1.57 -13.75 8.97
C ILE A 393 -0.31 -14.58 8.75
N ASN A 394 -0.23 -15.76 9.37
CA ASN A 394 0.64 -16.80 8.84
C ASN A 394 0.08 -17.25 7.48
N TYR A 395 0.74 -16.84 6.39
CA TYR A 395 0.19 -17.02 5.05
C TYR A 395 0.15 -18.49 4.58
N ASP A 396 0.79 -19.43 5.29
CA ASP A 396 0.58 -20.87 5.07
C ASP A 396 -0.87 -21.31 5.34
N TYR A 397 -1.61 -20.49 6.10
CA TYR A 397 -3.03 -20.62 6.39
C TYR A 397 -3.92 -19.74 5.48
N ASN A 398 -3.36 -19.05 4.48
CA ASN A 398 -4.17 -18.34 3.50
C ASN A 398 -5.06 -19.31 2.71
N GLY A 399 -6.35 -19.02 2.60
CA GLY A 399 -7.30 -19.86 1.89
C GLY A 399 -7.87 -21.03 2.70
N VAL A 400 -7.38 -21.23 3.94
CA VAL A 400 -7.81 -22.29 4.87
C VAL A 400 -8.09 -21.71 6.26
N LYS A 401 -8.75 -22.49 7.12
CA LYS A 401 -9.16 -22.03 8.45
C LYS A 401 -7.94 -21.59 9.28
N HIS A 402 -7.95 -20.36 9.76
CA HIS A 402 -6.91 -19.74 10.58
C HIS A 402 -7.45 -19.35 11.97
N ARG A 403 -6.55 -19.14 12.92
CA ARG A 403 -6.85 -18.69 14.29
C ARG A 403 -6.33 -17.27 14.57
N TYR A 404 -5.20 -16.88 13.98
CA TYR A 404 -4.50 -15.67 14.34
C TYR A 404 -4.37 -14.68 13.18
N ALA A 405 -4.54 -13.41 13.51
CA ALA A 405 -4.29 -12.31 12.60
C ALA A 405 -3.63 -11.16 13.35
N TYR A 406 -2.81 -10.40 12.62
CA TYR A 406 -2.07 -9.27 13.15
C TYR A 406 -2.47 -8.02 12.37
N THR A 407 -2.77 -6.93 13.05
CA THR A 407 -3.17 -5.67 12.39
C THR A 407 -2.49 -4.48 13.04
N THR A 408 -2.61 -3.32 12.41
CA THR A 408 -2.25 -2.04 13.01
C THR A 408 -3.42 -1.06 12.93
N THR A 409 -3.29 0.05 13.63
CA THR A 409 -4.17 1.21 13.52
C THR A 409 -3.89 1.98 12.23
N ASN A 410 -4.92 2.57 11.61
CA ASN A 410 -4.71 3.42 10.45
C ASN A 410 -4.11 4.79 10.81
N ILE A 411 -3.65 5.51 9.79
CA ILE A 411 -2.95 6.80 9.96
C ILE A 411 -3.78 7.88 10.66
N CYS A 412 -5.10 7.88 10.45
CA CYS A 412 -6.01 8.85 11.03
C CYS A 412 -6.34 8.53 12.49
N SER A 413 -6.00 7.33 12.99
CA SER A 413 -6.40 6.90 14.31
C SER A 413 -5.66 7.64 15.42
N THR A 414 -6.36 7.86 16.53
CA THR A 414 -5.77 8.24 17.81
C THR A 414 -5.11 7.05 18.53
N GLN A 415 -5.56 5.83 18.25
CA GLN A 415 -4.92 4.60 18.71
C GLN A 415 -3.60 4.42 17.96
N ARG A 416 -2.57 3.94 18.66
CA ARG A 416 -1.23 3.67 18.12
C ARG A 416 -0.80 2.27 18.52
N VAL A 417 -1.49 1.27 17.97
CA VAL A 417 -1.33 -0.11 18.41
C VAL A 417 -1.06 -1.05 17.26
N LEU A 418 -0.19 -2.02 17.50
CA LEU A 418 -0.22 -3.31 16.83
C LEU A 418 -1.15 -4.22 17.63
N ALA A 419 -1.92 -5.07 16.96
CA ALA A 419 -2.85 -5.98 17.60
C ALA A 419 -2.70 -7.40 17.05
N LYS A 420 -2.77 -8.40 17.92
CA LYS A 420 -2.92 -9.82 17.60
C LYS A 420 -4.31 -10.28 18.01
N PHE A 421 -5.09 -10.76 17.06
CA PHE A 421 -6.42 -11.33 17.28
C PHE A 421 -6.32 -12.84 17.37
N ASP A 422 -7.00 -13.45 18.35
CA ASP A 422 -7.32 -14.87 18.40
C ASP A 422 -8.82 -15.00 18.12
N VAL A 423 -9.19 -15.45 16.93
CA VAL A 423 -10.59 -15.51 16.47
C VAL A 423 -11.36 -16.71 17.04
N VAL A 424 -10.65 -17.68 17.64
CA VAL A 424 -11.27 -18.84 18.30
C VAL A 424 -11.64 -18.47 19.73
N GLU A 425 -10.69 -17.93 20.49
CA GLU A 425 -10.91 -17.49 21.88
C GLU A 425 -11.58 -16.11 21.96
N LYS A 426 -11.74 -15.43 20.81
CA LYS A 426 -12.29 -14.07 20.69
C LYS A 426 -11.56 -13.07 21.59
N SER A 427 -10.24 -13.20 21.68
CA SER A 427 -9.38 -12.36 22.50
C SER A 427 -8.38 -11.57 21.65
N THR A 428 -7.83 -10.50 22.22
CA THR A 428 -6.85 -9.66 21.53
C THR A 428 -5.69 -9.32 22.47
N LYS A 429 -4.47 -9.30 21.93
CA LYS A 429 -3.29 -8.74 22.59
C LYS A 429 -2.82 -7.53 21.81
N THR A 430 -2.31 -6.51 22.51
CA THR A 430 -1.85 -5.27 21.88
C THR A 430 -0.41 -4.96 22.26
N TYR A 431 0.29 -4.29 21.35
CA TYR A 431 1.55 -3.62 21.58
C TYR A 431 1.35 -2.14 21.25
N GLU A 432 1.39 -1.30 22.27
CA GLU A 432 1.10 0.13 22.17
C GLU A 432 2.38 0.94 22.01
N VAL A 433 2.36 1.92 21.11
CA VAL A 433 3.42 2.93 21.00
C VAL A 433 2.87 4.29 21.39
N ASN A 434 3.73 5.18 21.89
CA ASN A 434 3.28 6.52 22.27
C ASN A 434 2.98 7.40 21.04
N GLU A 435 2.38 8.57 21.28
CA GLU A 435 1.94 9.52 20.25
C GLU A 435 3.04 10.05 19.32
N ASN A 436 4.32 9.88 19.68
CA ASN A 436 5.45 10.24 18.82
C ASN A 436 5.71 9.22 17.71
N TYR A 437 4.93 8.14 17.65
CA TYR A 437 5.13 7.04 16.70
C TYR A 437 3.87 6.64 15.97
N LEU A 438 4.06 6.08 14.78
CA LEU A 438 3.04 5.42 13.96
C LEU A 438 3.47 3.96 13.71
N PRO A 439 2.73 2.96 14.19
CA PRO A 439 3.05 1.57 13.91
C PRO A 439 2.71 1.20 12.46
N GLY A 440 3.68 0.69 11.71
CA GLY A 440 3.47 0.14 10.37
C GLY A 440 2.79 -1.22 10.38
N GLU A 441 2.43 -1.73 9.19
CA GLU A 441 1.84 -3.06 9.03
C GLU A 441 2.73 -4.14 9.68
N PRO A 442 2.18 -4.98 10.60
CA PRO A 442 2.87 -6.12 11.17
C PRO A 442 3.04 -7.24 10.16
N VAL A 443 4.17 -7.94 10.18
CA VAL A 443 4.48 -9.03 9.24
C VAL A 443 4.91 -10.26 10.01
N PHE A 444 4.15 -11.34 9.89
CA PHE A 444 4.47 -12.60 10.52
C PHE A 444 5.62 -13.32 9.79
N VAL A 445 6.53 -13.90 10.58
CA VAL A 445 7.64 -14.75 10.11
C VAL A 445 7.63 -16.03 10.92
N ALA A 446 7.31 -17.15 10.27
CA ALA A 446 7.31 -18.46 10.91
C ALA A 446 8.73 -18.85 11.35
N ARG A 447 8.85 -19.48 12.51
CA ARG A 447 10.07 -20.21 12.88
C ARG A 447 10.27 -21.38 11.91
N PRO A 448 11.49 -21.66 11.42
CA PRO A 448 11.75 -22.86 10.64
C PRO A 448 11.31 -24.13 11.39
N GLY A 449 10.44 -24.93 10.77
CA GLY A 449 9.88 -26.14 11.39
C GLY A 449 8.73 -25.90 12.37
N ALA A 450 8.17 -24.69 12.43
CA ALA A 450 6.99 -24.38 13.23
C ALA A 450 5.81 -25.33 12.92
N THR A 451 5.15 -25.80 13.98
CA THR A 451 3.93 -26.65 13.88
C THR A 451 2.68 -25.93 14.35
N GLU A 452 2.83 -24.85 15.12
CA GLU A 452 1.73 -24.01 15.56
C GLU A 452 1.62 -22.77 14.66
N GLU A 453 0.39 -22.27 14.47
CA GLU A 453 0.11 -21.17 13.54
C GLU A 453 0.86 -19.88 13.90
N ASP A 454 1.05 -19.60 15.20
CA ASP A 454 1.72 -18.41 15.74
C ASP A 454 3.13 -18.68 16.32
N ASP A 455 3.77 -19.80 15.97
CA ASP A 455 5.19 -20.06 16.32
C ASP A 455 6.13 -19.31 15.36
N GLY A 456 6.55 -18.13 15.79
CA GLY A 456 7.37 -17.24 15.00
C GLY A 456 7.52 -15.86 15.64
N VAL A 457 7.80 -14.87 14.80
CA VAL A 457 7.83 -13.46 15.21
C VAL A 457 6.94 -12.60 14.34
N VAL A 458 6.61 -11.42 14.83
CA VAL A 458 5.98 -10.34 14.07
C VAL A 458 6.97 -9.18 13.97
N LEU A 459 7.26 -8.75 12.74
CA LEU A 459 8.11 -7.61 12.44
C LEU A 459 7.25 -6.39 12.07
N SER A 460 7.55 -5.21 12.62
CA SER A 460 6.90 -3.97 12.20
C SER A 460 7.86 -2.78 12.24
N THR A 461 7.83 -1.94 11.21
CA THR A 461 8.52 -0.65 11.25
C THR A 461 7.66 0.32 12.06
N ILE A 462 8.17 0.77 13.20
CA ILE A 462 7.59 1.86 13.97
C ILE A 462 8.17 3.18 13.46
N VAL A 463 7.33 4.03 12.89
CA VAL A 463 7.74 5.27 12.21
C VAL A 463 7.67 6.44 13.17
N ALA A 464 8.73 7.25 13.25
CA ALA A 464 8.72 8.51 13.98
C ALA A 464 7.69 9.49 13.38
N ALA A 465 6.74 9.94 14.20
CA ALA A 465 5.74 10.93 13.84
C ALA A 465 6.27 12.38 13.95
N ASN A 466 7.43 12.58 14.58
CA ASN A 466 8.09 13.87 14.72
C ASN A 466 9.62 13.71 14.82
N SER A 467 10.34 14.83 14.86
CA SER A 467 11.80 14.85 14.81
C SER A 467 12.50 14.64 16.15
N THR A 468 11.79 14.39 17.26
CA THR A 468 12.41 14.16 18.58
C THR A 468 12.71 12.69 18.85
N VAL A 469 12.16 11.81 18.02
CA VAL A 469 12.32 10.36 18.12
C VAL A 469 12.76 9.77 16.79
N GLN A 470 13.06 8.47 16.80
CA GLN A 470 13.61 7.77 15.65
C GLN A 470 12.76 6.58 15.28
N SER A 471 12.59 6.35 13.98
CA SER A 471 11.97 5.10 13.53
C SER A 471 12.84 3.92 13.93
N TYR A 472 12.20 2.79 14.22
CA TYR A 472 12.86 1.54 14.56
C TYR A 472 12.08 0.35 14.01
N LEU A 473 12.77 -0.77 13.82
CA LEU A 473 12.12 -2.05 13.58
C LEU A 473 11.86 -2.72 14.93
N VAL A 474 10.63 -3.15 15.20
CA VAL A 474 10.30 -3.97 16.38
C VAL A 474 10.16 -5.43 15.97
N VAL A 475 10.64 -6.33 16.83
CA VAL A 475 10.47 -7.78 16.75
C VAL A 475 9.63 -8.20 17.95
N LEU A 476 8.43 -8.71 17.69
CA LEU A 476 7.53 -9.26 18.71
C LEU A 476 7.51 -10.78 18.62
N ASP A 477 7.54 -11.47 19.76
CA ASP A 477 7.23 -12.90 19.80
C ASP A 477 5.76 -13.10 19.40
N ALA A 478 5.49 -13.90 18.36
CA ALA A 478 4.16 -13.96 17.77
C ALA A 478 3.12 -14.61 18.70
N LYS A 479 3.55 -15.43 19.68
CA LYS A 479 2.66 -16.15 20.63
C LYS A 479 2.23 -15.27 21.80
N THR A 480 3.22 -14.70 22.48
CA THR A 480 3.04 -13.81 23.65
C THR A 480 2.66 -12.38 23.24
N PHE A 481 3.06 -11.95 22.04
CA PHE A 481 2.96 -10.59 21.52
C PHE A 481 3.78 -9.56 22.33
N GLN A 482 4.82 -10.03 23.02
CA GLN A 482 5.78 -9.19 23.74
C GLN A 482 7.00 -8.89 22.86
N GLU A 483 7.62 -7.73 23.08
CA GLU A 483 8.83 -7.34 22.38
C GLU A 483 10.02 -8.20 22.83
N VAL A 484 10.73 -8.77 21.84
CA VAL A 484 11.97 -9.54 22.06
C VAL A 484 13.20 -8.76 21.63
N ALA A 485 13.07 -7.89 20.63
CA ALA A 485 14.12 -7.01 20.18
C ALA A 485 13.57 -5.78 19.46
N ARG A 486 14.41 -4.75 19.36
CA ARG A 486 14.22 -3.62 18.43
C ARG A 486 15.55 -3.18 17.84
N ALA A 487 15.50 -2.65 16.62
CA ALA A 487 16.63 -2.10 15.90
C ALA A 487 16.36 -0.61 15.59
N ASN A 488 17.03 0.28 16.32
CA ASN A 488 16.82 1.72 16.22
C ASN A 488 17.65 2.31 15.08
N LEU A 489 17.05 3.13 14.21
CA LEU A 489 17.85 3.95 13.30
C LEU A 489 18.67 4.94 14.11
N PRO A 490 19.92 5.28 13.74
CA PRO A 490 20.80 6.15 14.54
C PRO A 490 20.36 7.62 14.54
N LEU A 491 20.54 8.31 15.68
CA LEU A 491 20.09 9.70 15.99
C LEU A 491 20.80 10.79 15.17
N GLU A 492 21.34 10.51 13.98
CA GLU A 492 22.18 11.46 13.26
C GLU A 492 22.30 11.19 11.75
N GLN A 493 21.50 11.92 10.97
CA GLN A 493 21.90 12.38 9.62
C GLN A 493 21.90 13.91 9.49
N LYS A 494 21.80 14.64 10.61
CA LYS A 494 21.86 16.11 10.60
C LYS A 494 23.27 16.70 10.64
N MET A 495 24.31 15.92 11.00
CA MET A 495 25.67 16.46 11.13
C MET A 495 26.53 16.31 9.87
N ARG A 496 26.38 15.23 9.09
CA ARG A 496 27.26 14.99 7.93
C ARG A 496 26.98 15.86 6.69
N GLU A 497 25.80 16.46 6.56
CA GLU A 497 25.53 17.44 5.49
C GLU A 497 25.96 18.86 5.85
N ASN A 498 25.94 19.23 7.13
CA ASN A 498 26.42 20.54 7.57
C ASN A 498 27.95 20.58 7.59
N GLU A 499 28.62 19.50 7.99
CA GLU A 499 30.08 19.38 7.89
C GLU A 499 30.56 19.40 6.43
N ARG A 500 29.88 18.70 5.52
CA ARG A 500 30.19 18.78 4.08
C ARG A 500 29.93 20.17 3.49
N LYS A 501 28.86 20.85 3.92
CA LYS A 501 28.59 22.24 3.49
C LYS A 501 29.61 23.22 4.06
N GLU A 502 30.06 23.05 5.29
CA GLU A 502 31.13 23.89 5.86
C GLU A 502 32.50 23.63 5.24
N GLU A 503 32.81 22.38 4.84
CA GLU A 503 34.03 22.05 4.08
C GLU A 503 33.98 22.59 2.64
N ASP A 504 32.81 22.55 1.98
CA ASP A 504 32.59 23.09 0.64
C ASP A 504 32.53 24.64 0.63
N GLU A 505 32.02 25.28 1.70
CA GLU A 505 32.04 26.74 1.83
C GLU A 505 33.42 27.27 2.22
N ASN A 506 34.19 26.55 3.05
CA ASN A 506 35.57 26.92 3.39
C ASN A 506 36.56 26.71 2.25
N SER A 507 36.32 25.75 1.35
CA SER A 507 37.11 25.56 0.13
C SER A 507 36.80 26.63 -0.93
N ASN A 508 35.53 26.98 -1.13
CA ASN A 508 35.10 28.06 -2.04
C ASN A 508 35.47 29.47 -1.55
N GLY A 509 35.50 29.70 -0.24
CA GLY A 509 35.92 30.98 0.36
C GLY A 509 37.39 31.34 0.11
N LYS A 510 38.26 30.35 -0.18
CA LYS A 510 39.67 30.56 -0.54
C LYS A 510 39.87 30.96 -2.01
N GLU A 511 39.00 30.53 -2.92
CA GLU A 511 39.05 30.97 -4.33
C GLU A 511 38.53 32.40 -4.53
N ASP A 512 37.51 32.80 -3.76
CA ASP A 512 36.85 34.08 -3.95
C ASP A 512 37.66 35.28 -3.40
N LYS A 513 38.52 35.02 -2.40
CA LYS A 513 39.54 35.98 -1.93
C LYS A 513 40.65 36.23 -2.98
N LYS A 514 40.95 35.26 -3.86
CA LYS A 514 41.90 35.45 -4.98
C LYS A 514 41.28 36.27 -6.13
N LYS A 515 39.96 36.21 -6.35
CA LYS A 515 39.25 36.97 -7.39
C LYS A 515 38.94 38.42 -6.99
N LYS A 516 38.65 38.70 -5.71
CA LYS A 516 38.41 40.08 -5.20
C LYS A 516 39.65 40.97 -5.21
N GLY A 517 40.86 40.41 -5.11
CA GLY A 517 42.13 41.15 -5.26
C GLY A 517 42.39 41.67 -6.68
N LYS A 518 41.93 40.96 -7.72
CA LYS A 518 42.08 41.38 -9.13
C LYS A 518 41.05 42.41 -9.58
N ARG A 519 39.85 42.43 -8.99
CA ARG A 519 38.79 43.42 -9.33
C ARG A 519 39.02 44.81 -8.75
N ARG A 520 39.78 44.95 -7.64
CA ARG A 520 40.13 46.26 -7.05
C ARG A 520 41.17 47.07 -7.84
N ARG A 521 41.93 46.44 -8.75
CA ARG A 521 42.86 47.15 -9.66
C ARG A 521 42.21 47.70 -10.93
N ARG A 522 40.97 47.28 -11.26
CA ARG A 522 40.29 47.68 -12.51
C ARG A 522 39.25 48.80 -12.36
N ARG A 523 38.93 49.23 -11.13
CA ARG A 523 37.98 50.33 -10.83
C ARG A 523 38.63 51.67 -10.49
N LYS A 524 39.91 51.85 -10.84
CA LYS A 524 40.64 53.13 -10.64
C LYS A 524 40.94 53.87 -11.95
N ILE A 525 40.35 53.46 -13.08
CA ILE A 525 40.58 54.06 -14.41
C ILE A 525 39.29 54.61 -15.07
N GLU A 526 38.10 54.36 -14.54
CA GLU A 526 36.85 54.86 -15.12
C GLU A 526 36.07 55.71 -14.11
N LYS A 527 36.60 56.91 -13.86
CA LYS A 527 35.89 57.99 -13.14
C LYS A 527 36.29 59.33 -13.74
N GLU A 528 35.95 59.55 -14.99
CA GLU A 528 35.78 60.88 -15.60
C GLU A 528 34.55 60.80 -16.51
N GLU A 529 33.74 61.87 -16.49
CA GLU A 529 32.46 62.06 -17.19
C GLU A 529 31.27 61.27 -16.60
N GLY A 530 30.08 61.79 -16.35
CA GLY A 530 29.41 63.07 -16.58
C GLY A 530 27.96 62.88 -16.06
N LYS A 531 27.31 63.98 -15.65
CA LYS A 531 26.03 64.05 -14.92
C LYS A 531 24.80 63.72 -15.80
N ASP A 532 23.71 63.19 -15.21
CA ASP A 532 22.42 63.88 -14.97
C ASP A 532 21.17 62.95 -14.84
N SER A 533 20.19 63.48 -14.09
CA SER A 533 18.73 63.21 -14.03
C SER A 533 18.14 62.00 -13.25
N VAL A 534 17.63 62.36 -12.06
CA VAL A 534 16.37 62.05 -11.34
C VAL A 534 15.28 61.19 -12.03
N TYR A 535 14.84 60.08 -11.39
CA TYR A 535 13.45 59.82 -10.95
C TYR A 535 13.34 58.52 -10.10
N ASP A 536 12.44 58.55 -9.11
CA ASP A 536 11.86 57.50 -8.24
C ASP A 536 12.74 56.65 -7.27
N ARG A 537 12.72 57.08 -6.00
CA ARG A 537 12.87 56.22 -4.81
C ARG A 537 11.87 56.64 -3.75
N GLU A 538 10.88 55.81 -3.47
CA GLU A 538 10.29 55.70 -2.14
C GLU A 538 9.60 54.34 -1.98
N LYS A 539 9.86 53.71 -0.82
CA LYS A 539 9.37 52.41 -0.31
C LYS A 539 10.13 51.15 -0.71
N GLU A 540 11.24 50.89 -0.02
CA GLU A 540 11.56 49.53 0.49
C GLU A 540 12.69 49.55 1.53
N GLU A 541 12.58 50.34 2.59
CA GLU A 541 13.50 50.25 3.73
C GLU A 541 12.75 50.59 5.03
N GLN A 542 12.12 49.59 5.62
CA GLN A 542 11.80 49.46 7.05
C GLN A 542 11.08 48.13 7.28
N GLY A 543 11.84 47.06 7.48
CA GLY A 543 11.26 45.73 7.69
C GLY A 543 12.21 44.58 8.02
N GLU A 544 13.45 44.83 8.47
CA GLU A 544 14.39 43.72 8.80
C GLU A 544 15.11 43.82 10.17
N GLU A 545 14.65 44.66 11.09
CA GLU A 545 15.13 44.62 12.48
C GLU A 545 13.97 44.54 13.47
N LYS A 546 13.44 43.32 13.70
CA LYS A 546 12.75 42.87 14.94
C LYS A 546 12.14 41.47 14.81
N ILE A 547 12.96 40.44 14.56
CA ILE A 547 12.59 39.02 14.81
C ILE A 547 13.79 38.28 15.42
N GLY A 548 14.39 38.86 16.46
CA GLY A 548 15.57 38.33 17.15
C GLY A 548 15.42 38.24 18.67
N TYR A 549 14.22 38.44 19.23
CA TYR A 549 14.07 38.59 20.69
C TYR A 549 12.80 37.94 21.28
N LEU A 550 12.17 36.98 20.60
CA LEU A 550 10.91 36.37 21.08
C LEU A 550 10.91 34.84 21.07
N ILE A 551 12.08 34.22 21.27
CA ILE A 551 12.23 32.77 21.54
C ILE A 551 13.23 32.57 22.69
N SER A 552 12.94 33.11 23.88
CA SER A 552 13.76 32.78 25.06
C SER A 552 13.01 32.72 26.38
N ASN A 553 11.68 32.81 26.43
CA ASN A 553 10.95 32.73 27.71
C ASN A 553 9.53 32.20 27.52
N LEU A 554 9.34 30.89 27.32
CA LEU A 554 8.08 30.23 27.66
C LEU A 554 8.35 28.77 28.04
N ASN A 555 8.69 28.57 29.30
CA ASN A 555 8.63 27.30 29.98
C ASN A 555 7.90 27.57 31.31
N THR A 556 6.62 27.16 31.43
CA THR A 556 5.92 26.71 32.66
C THR A 556 4.39 26.60 32.47
N SER A 557 3.86 25.44 32.87
CA SER A 557 2.53 25.14 33.44
C SER A 557 1.22 25.32 32.64
N ASN A 558 0.59 24.16 32.38
CA ASN A 558 -0.84 23.80 32.50
C ASN A 558 -2.00 24.69 31.98
N ARG A 559 -2.89 24.00 31.22
CA ARG A 559 -4.35 24.16 31.00
C ARG A 559 -4.87 25.13 29.91
N THR A 560 -5.39 24.49 28.86
CA THR A 560 -6.70 24.64 28.17
C THR A 560 -7.19 25.99 27.57
N LEU A 561 -7.75 25.83 26.35
CA LEU A 561 -8.72 26.64 25.58
C LEU A 561 -8.23 27.79 24.65
N ASP A 562 -8.43 27.53 23.35
CA ASP A 562 -9.11 28.34 22.32
C ASP A 562 -8.80 29.84 22.14
N PHE A 563 -8.24 30.19 20.97
CA PHE A 563 -8.91 30.89 19.86
C PHE A 563 -7.86 31.40 18.84
N LEU A 564 -8.05 31.09 17.55
CA LEU A 564 -7.98 32.13 16.50
C LEU A 564 -8.61 31.68 15.18
N ILE A 565 -9.55 32.52 14.75
CA ILE A 565 -10.48 32.42 13.63
C ILE A 565 -9.83 32.83 12.30
N VAL A 566 -10.06 31.99 11.28
CA VAL A 566 -10.25 32.17 9.82
C VAL A 566 -9.73 33.45 9.07
N ASN A 567 -8.96 33.16 8.00
CA ASN A 567 -8.65 33.89 6.73
C ASN A 567 -7.69 35.11 6.74
N PRO A 568 -6.93 35.41 5.65
CA PRO A 568 -6.76 34.76 4.35
C PRO A 568 -5.28 34.68 3.90
N ARG A 569 -4.50 33.70 4.37
CA ARG A 569 -3.17 33.37 3.80
C ARG A 569 -2.85 31.88 3.94
N LEU A 570 -3.66 31.04 3.29
CA LEU A 570 -3.50 29.58 3.14
C LEU A 570 -2.18 29.15 2.45
N TYR A 571 -1.33 30.10 2.04
CA TYR A 571 -0.05 29.84 1.38
C TYR A 571 1.10 29.58 2.37
N ARG A 572 1.09 30.18 3.57
CA ARG A 572 2.18 30.00 4.55
C ARG A 572 2.06 28.72 5.37
N LEU A 573 0.84 28.25 5.65
CA LEU A 573 0.61 26.96 6.32
C LEU A 573 1.08 25.79 5.44
N ARG A 574 0.89 25.90 4.11
CA ARG A 574 1.45 24.97 3.11
C ARG A 574 2.98 24.86 3.15
N GLN A 575 3.69 25.94 3.50
CA GLN A 575 5.16 25.94 3.55
C GLN A 575 5.72 25.33 4.83
N HIS A 576 5.04 25.45 5.97
CA HIS A 576 5.43 24.77 7.23
C HIS A 576 5.03 23.29 7.25
N ILE A 577 3.86 22.95 6.71
CA ILE A 577 3.47 21.55 6.49
C ILE A 577 4.43 20.91 5.49
N GLY A 578 4.70 21.58 4.37
CA GLY A 578 5.69 21.17 3.40
C GLY A 578 7.15 21.30 3.85
N SER A 579 7.48 21.74 5.06
CA SER A 579 8.83 21.61 5.64
C SER A 579 8.92 20.40 6.56
N PHE A 580 7.83 20.07 7.26
CA PHE A 580 7.68 18.84 8.04
C PHE A 580 7.75 17.57 7.19
N PHE A 581 7.10 17.58 6.01
CA PHE A 581 7.10 16.48 5.02
C PHE A 581 8.23 16.56 3.97
N SER A 582 9.12 17.56 4.02
CA SER A 582 10.24 17.69 3.07
C SER A 582 11.58 17.27 3.62
N ASN A 583 11.60 16.76 4.85
CA ASN A 583 12.79 16.16 5.40
C ASN A 583 12.85 14.70 4.89
N PRO A 584 13.89 14.27 4.17
CA PRO A 584 14.03 12.87 3.75
C PRO A 584 14.05 11.87 4.93
N SER A 585 14.28 12.34 6.16
CA SER A 585 14.12 11.55 7.38
C SER A 585 12.69 11.51 7.95
N ASN A 586 11.76 12.33 7.44
CA ASN A 586 10.33 12.36 7.81
C ASN A 586 9.46 11.77 6.70
N THR A 587 9.97 10.72 6.07
CA THR A 587 9.24 9.95 5.08
C THR A 587 8.15 9.17 5.81
N PHE A 588 6.90 9.62 5.72
CA PHE A 588 5.76 8.79 6.09
C PHE A 588 5.66 7.69 5.04
N THR A 589 5.47 6.44 5.42
CA THR A 589 5.34 5.33 4.46
C THR A 589 4.22 4.46 5.00
N ILE A 590 3.06 4.44 4.35
CA ILE A 590 2.12 3.33 4.55
C ILE A 590 2.77 2.15 3.88
N ASN A 591 3.10 1.16 4.70
CA ASN A 591 4.00 0.11 4.32
C ASN A 591 3.21 -1.17 4.05
N ILE A 592 3.29 -1.71 2.84
CA ILE A 592 2.91 -3.10 2.56
C ILE A 592 4.16 -3.88 2.12
N THR A 593 4.27 -5.13 2.59
CA THR A 593 5.57 -5.76 2.86
C THR A 593 5.78 -7.12 2.17
N VAL A 594 7.03 -7.39 1.78
CA VAL A 594 7.52 -8.71 1.32
C VAL A 594 8.81 -9.07 2.07
N ILE A 595 8.96 -10.34 2.45
CA ILE A 595 10.20 -10.89 3.01
C ILE A 595 10.86 -11.78 1.97
N LEU A 596 12.12 -11.50 1.62
CA LEU A 596 12.96 -12.43 0.86
C LEU A 596 13.96 -13.09 1.80
N GLY A 597 13.95 -14.42 1.86
CA GLY A 597 15.01 -15.20 2.52
C GLY A 597 16.18 -15.45 1.56
N ARG A 598 17.42 -15.37 2.05
CA ARG A 598 18.58 -15.91 1.30
C ARG A 598 18.52 -17.43 1.39
N ARG A 599 18.41 -18.13 0.25
CA ARG A 599 18.70 -19.57 0.21
C ARG A 599 20.16 -19.77 0.62
N GLN A 600 20.39 -20.60 1.64
CA GLN A 600 21.71 -21.18 1.87
C GLN A 600 22.05 -22.07 0.67
N ASP A 601 23.28 -21.94 0.17
CA ASP A 601 23.82 -22.82 -0.86
C ASP A 601 23.69 -24.27 -0.38
N HIS A 602 22.83 -25.05 -1.03
CA HIS A 602 22.81 -26.49 -0.82
C HIS A 602 24.08 -27.09 -1.43
N GLN A 603 25.01 -27.46 -0.55
CA GLN A 603 25.96 -28.53 -0.84
C GLN A 603 25.17 -29.75 -1.31
N HIS A 604 25.52 -30.26 -2.49
CA HIS A 604 25.07 -31.53 -3.00
C HIS A 604 25.29 -32.64 -1.96
N HIS A 605 24.20 -33.11 -1.36
CA HIS A 605 24.13 -34.46 -0.80
C HIS A 605 23.09 -35.23 -1.60
N ASP A 606 23.59 -36.08 -2.49
CA ASP A 606 22.83 -37.16 -3.11
C ASP A 606 22.22 -38.03 -2.02
N ASN A 607 20.90 -37.95 -1.86
CA ASN A 607 20.12 -39.00 -1.20
C ASN A 607 19.09 -39.49 -2.21
N ASN A 608 19.40 -40.65 -2.81
CA ASN A 608 18.44 -41.48 -3.53
C ASN A 608 17.26 -41.79 -2.60
N ILE A 609 16.07 -41.33 -2.98
CA ILE A 609 14.81 -41.82 -2.43
C ILE A 609 14.08 -42.52 -3.57
N ASP A 610 13.94 -43.84 -3.44
CA ASP A 610 13.21 -44.72 -4.34
C ASP A 610 11.75 -44.27 -4.48
N ILE A 611 11.38 -43.88 -5.71
CA ILE A 611 10.00 -43.59 -6.09
C ILE A 611 9.29 -44.92 -6.33
N ILE A 612 8.42 -45.32 -5.39
CA ILE A 612 7.44 -46.39 -5.60
C ILE A 612 6.46 -45.92 -6.69
N LYS A 613 6.53 -46.55 -7.87
CA LYS A 613 5.58 -46.33 -8.97
C LYS A 613 4.23 -47.02 -8.68
N PRO A 614 3.08 -46.41 -9.03
CA PRO A 614 1.78 -47.07 -8.96
C PRO A 614 1.65 -48.17 -10.04
N PRO A 615 0.82 -49.21 -9.82
CA PRO A 615 0.69 -50.32 -10.75
C PRO A 615 -0.11 -49.93 -12.00
N PRO A 616 0.15 -50.55 -13.17
CA PRO A 616 -0.55 -50.24 -14.42
C PRO A 616 -1.98 -50.82 -14.43
N PRO A 617 -2.88 -50.25 -15.24
CA PRO A 617 -4.28 -50.70 -15.33
C PRO A 617 -4.38 -52.07 -16.02
N SER A 618 -5.26 -52.91 -15.47
CA SER A 618 -5.57 -54.26 -15.94
C SER A 618 -6.15 -54.26 -17.36
N SER A 619 -5.49 -54.97 -18.28
CA SER A 619 -6.01 -55.28 -19.61
C SER A 619 -7.08 -56.37 -19.53
N SER A 620 -8.22 -56.10 -20.16
CA SER A 620 -9.30 -57.06 -20.39
C SER A 620 -8.88 -58.10 -21.43
N SER A 621 -8.83 -59.37 -21.01
CA SER A 621 -8.66 -60.50 -21.92
C SER A 621 -10.01 -60.97 -22.44
N SER A 622 -10.23 -60.79 -23.74
CA SER A 622 -11.25 -61.50 -24.51
C SER A 622 -10.83 -62.97 -24.64
N SER A 623 -11.68 -63.89 -24.16
CA SER A 623 -11.58 -65.32 -24.49
C SER A 623 -12.82 -65.73 -25.27
N SER A 624 -12.58 -66.15 -26.50
CA SER A 624 -13.50 -66.86 -27.38
C SER A 624 -13.58 -68.33 -26.96
N SER A 625 -14.78 -68.91 -27.03
CA SER A 625 -15.00 -70.35 -26.96
C SER A 625 -15.95 -70.74 -28.11
N PRO A 626 -15.70 -71.84 -28.85
CA PRO A 626 -16.56 -72.28 -29.94
C PRO A 626 -17.56 -73.37 -29.51
N SER A 627 -18.78 -73.22 -30.04
CA SER A 627 -19.74 -74.21 -30.55
C SER A 627 -20.07 -75.54 -29.84
N SER A 628 -21.39 -75.81 -29.93
CA SER A 628 -22.12 -77.09 -30.09
C SER A 628 -22.36 -77.98 -28.87
N SER A 629 -23.61 -77.99 -28.39
CA SER A 629 -24.65 -78.98 -28.74
C SER A 629 -25.98 -78.60 -28.13
#